data_AF-A0A378R222-F1
#
_entry.id   AF-A0A378R222-F1
#
_cell.length_a   1.000
_cell.length_b   1.000
_cell.length_c   1.000
_cell.angle_alpha   90.00
_cell.angle_beta   90.00
_cell.angle_gamma   90.00
#
_symmetry.space_group_name_H-M   'P 1'
#
loop_
_entity.id
_entity.type
_entity.pdbx_description
1 polymer ?
#
loop_
_entity_poly.entity_id
_entity_poly.type
_entity_poly.pdbx_seq_one_letter_code
_entity_poly.pdbx_strand_id
1 'polypeptide(L)'
;MIQNTDKPKFAVIYEQKDITNAITPYLLEITYTDYLSDQSDEITLTLEDVNGDWLYDWYPDNGDGVELSLADDTGELMSLGRFEISEIEYRYPPSVVVLKALSTGISKANRTIKARYRHCVGFHPFSLLVSRAVCDNFQRFAGCG
;
A
#
# COMPACT_ATOMS: atom_id res chain seq x y z
N MET A 1 -28.97 -3.73 32.48
CA MET A 1 -28.96 -3.10 31.15
C MET A 1 -27.57 -3.31 30.60
N ILE A 2 -27.45 -4.18 29.60
CA ILE A 2 -26.16 -4.56 29.01
C ILE A 2 -25.63 -3.40 28.16
N GLN A 3 -24.52 -2.81 28.55
CA GLN A 3 -23.65 -2.06 27.64
C GLN A 3 -22.29 -2.75 27.70
N ASN A 4 -22.25 -3.98 27.20
CA ASN A 4 -20.99 -4.61 26.88
C ASN A 4 -20.56 -4.06 25.52
N THR A 5 -20.01 -2.85 25.53
CA THR A 5 -19.43 -2.23 24.34
C THR A 5 -18.03 -2.79 24.17
N ASP A 6 -17.94 -4.09 23.88
CA ASP A 6 -16.77 -4.70 23.24
C ASP A 6 -16.72 -4.20 21.80
N LYS A 7 -16.40 -2.92 21.62
CA LYS A 7 -15.93 -2.44 20.33
C LYS A 7 -14.55 -3.11 20.13
N PRO A 8 -14.28 -3.71 18.96
CA PRO A 8 -12.94 -4.16 18.67
C PRO A 8 -11.99 -2.98 18.87
N LYS A 9 -11.03 -3.13 19.80
CA LYS A 9 -10.06 -2.06 20.06
C LYS A 9 -9.02 -2.15 18.95
N PHE A 10 -9.08 -1.22 18.01
CA PHE A 10 -8.04 -1.06 17.00
C PHE A 10 -7.22 0.20 17.33
N ALA A 11 -6.00 0.26 16.84
CA ALA A 11 -5.19 1.46 16.82
C ALA A 11 -4.61 1.65 15.42
N VAL A 12 -4.73 2.87 14.89
CA VAL A 12 -4.21 3.26 13.58
C VAL A 12 -3.28 4.44 13.78
N ILE A 13 -2.03 4.25 13.38
CA ILE A 13 -1.00 5.27 13.38
C ILE A 13 -0.71 5.62 11.92
N TYR A 14 -0.84 6.89 11.57
CA TYR A 14 -0.55 7.41 10.25
C TYR A 14 0.62 8.38 10.34
N GLU A 15 1.71 8.14 9.59
CA GLU A 15 2.94 8.96 9.62
C GLU A 15 3.42 9.26 11.06
N GLN A 16 3.39 8.24 11.94
CA GLN A 16 3.76 8.31 13.37
C GLN A 16 2.78 9.09 14.26
N LYS A 17 1.65 9.54 13.71
CA LYS A 17 0.57 10.21 14.46
C LYS A 17 -0.56 9.23 14.72
N ASP A 18 -0.93 9.08 15.99
CA ASP A 18 -2.12 8.32 16.35
C ASP A 18 -3.38 9.07 15.90
N ILE A 19 -4.08 8.49 14.92
CA ILE A 19 -5.33 9.02 14.37
C ILE A 19 -6.55 8.20 14.82
N THR A 20 -6.35 7.19 15.67
CA THR A 20 -7.38 6.23 16.08
C THR A 20 -8.65 6.93 16.55
N ASN A 21 -8.52 7.86 17.51
CA ASN A 21 -9.67 8.58 18.07
C ASN A 21 -10.36 9.50 17.05
N ALA A 22 -9.58 10.01 16.09
CA ALA A 22 -10.08 10.91 15.06
C ALA A 22 -10.93 10.16 14.02
N ILE A 23 -10.51 8.95 13.65
CA ILE A 23 -11.20 8.13 12.64
C ILE A 23 -12.31 7.25 13.21
N THR A 24 -12.24 6.90 14.50
CA THR A 24 -13.22 6.02 15.18
C THR A 24 -14.70 6.38 14.91
N PRO A 25 -15.15 7.65 14.97
CA PRO A 25 -16.55 7.98 14.71
C PRO A 25 -16.96 7.89 13.23
N TYR A 26 -15.99 7.93 12.32
CA TYR A 26 -16.21 7.94 10.86
C TYR A 26 -15.89 6.60 10.20
N LEU A 27 -15.29 5.67 10.94
CA LEU A 27 -14.88 4.38 10.43
C LEU A 27 -16.09 3.49 10.18
N LEU A 28 -16.30 3.13 8.91
CA LEU A 28 -17.37 2.24 8.48
C LEU A 28 -16.89 0.79 8.47
N GLU A 29 -15.71 0.53 7.92
CA GLU A 29 -15.16 -0.81 7.77
C GLU A 29 -13.62 -0.80 7.76
N ILE A 30 -13.01 -1.81 8.40
CA ILE A 30 -11.61 -2.16 8.22
C ILE A 30 -11.56 -3.60 7.72
N THR A 31 -10.91 -3.81 6.60
CA THR A 31 -10.66 -5.13 6.03
C THR A 31 -9.16 -5.38 5.99
N TYR A 32 -8.71 -6.47 6.62
CA TYR A 32 -7.33 -6.96 6.54
C TYR A 32 -7.35 -8.29 5.77
N THR A 33 -6.53 -8.38 4.73
CA THR A 33 -6.38 -9.57 3.90
C THR A 33 -4.94 -10.06 3.95
N ASP A 34 -4.75 -11.20 4.60
CA ASP A 34 -3.48 -11.93 4.62
C ASP A 34 -3.38 -12.81 3.35
N TYR A 35 -2.29 -12.66 2.61
CA TYR A 35 -2.01 -13.50 1.46
C TYR A 35 -0.81 -14.41 1.71
N LEU A 36 -0.97 -15.68 1.37
CA LEU A 36 0.12 -16.65 1.46
C LEU A 36 1.08 -16.55 0.25
N SER A 37 2.37 -16.73 0.54
CA SER A 37 3.49 -17.05 -0.38
C SER A 37 4.08 -15.91 -1.21
N ASP A 38 3.31 -15.10 -1.94
CA ASP A 38 3.90 -14.22 -2.97
C ASP A 38 3.19 -12.86 -3.16
N GLN A 39 2.21 -12.54 -2.32
CA GLN A 39 1.50 -11.26 -2.34
C GLN A 39 1.72 -10.55 -1.00
N SER A 40 1.80 -9.21 -1.04
CA SER A 40 1.82 -8.41 0.18
C SER A 40 0.42 -8.41 0.79
N ASP A 41 0.34 -8.47 2.12
CA ASP A 41 -0.92 -8.28 2.84
C ASP A 41 -1.50 -6.91 2.50
N GLU A 42 -2.83 -6.84 2.49
CA GLU A 42 -3.57 -5.64 2.15
C GLU A 42 -4.45 -5.20 3.31
N ILE A 43 -4.49 -3.89 3.55
CA ILE A 43 -5.52 -3.26 4.38
C ILE A 43 -6.37 -2.32 3.55
N THR A 44 -7.68 -2.37 3.79
CA THR A 44 -8.64 -1.42 3.24
C THR A 44 -9.39 -0.76 4.38
N LEU A 45 -9.34 0.57 4.45
CA LEU A 45 -10.11 1.39 5.39
C LEU A 45 -11.20 2.13 4.64
N THR A 46 -12.45 1.91 5.04
CA THR A 46 -13.60 2.64 4.52
C THR A 46 -14.09 3.62 5.57
N LEU A 47 -14.07 4.90 5.23
CA LEU A 47 -14.34 6.03 6.12
C LEU A 47 -15.43 6.91 5.54
N GLU A 48 -16.38 7.33 6.36
CA GLU A 48 -17.38 8.31 6.00
C GLU A 48 -16.77 9.73 6.08
N ASP A 49 -16.95 10.52 5.03
CA ASP A 49 -16.43 11.88 4.96
C ASP A 49 -17.58 12.90 5.00
N VAL A 50 -18.20 13.05 6.18
CA VAL A 50 -19.35 13.95 6.39
C VAL A 50 -18.93 15.42 6.28
N ASN A 51 -17.72 15.76 6.75
CA ASN A 51 -17.24 17.13 6.84
C ASN A 51 -16.35 17.55 5.66
N GLY A 52 -15.88 16.62 4.84
CA GLY A 52 -14.89 16.90 3.79
C GLY A 52 -13.44 16.91 4.29
N ASP A 53 -13.18 16.51 5.55
CA ASP A 53 -11.86 16.62 6.17
C ASP A 53 -10.80 15.82 5.39
N TRP A 54 -11.15 14.64 4.88
CA TRP A 54 -10.27 13.79 4.06
C TRP A 54 -10.01 14.32 2.66
N LEU A 55 -10.88 15.19 2.15
CA LEU A 55 -10.74 15.80 0.83
C LEU A 55 -9.80 17.01 0.86
N TYR A 56 -9.67 17.67 2.01
CA TYR A 56 -8.94 18.94 2.15
C TYR A 56 -7.76 18.84 3.12
N ASP A 57 -8.04 18.83 4.43
CA ASP A 57 -7.03 18.97 5.47
C ASP A 57 -6.28 17.66 5.75
N TRP A 58 -6.91 16.50 5.59
CA TRP A 58 -6.37 15.17 5.89
C TRP A 58 -6.18 14.33 4.63
N TYR A 59 -5.95 14.98 3.48
CA TYR A 59 -5.71 14.27 2.24
C TYR A 59 -4.43 13.43 2.33
N PRO A 60 -4.51 12.10 2.21
CA PRO A 60 -3.33 11.25 2.29
C PRO A 60 -2.55 11.26 0.98
N ASP A 61 -1.23 11.12 1.08
CA ASP A 61 -0.36 10.94 -0.07
C ASP A 61 -0.11 9.46 -0.36
N ASN A 62 0.12 9.15 -1.63
CA ASN A 62 0.51 7.80 -2.03
C ASN A 62 1.92 7.51 -1.53
N GLY A 63 2.09 6.41 -0.80
CA GLY A 63 3.32 6.00 -0.16
C GLY A 63 3.41 6.37 1.33
N ASP A 64 2.39 6.99 1.90
CA ASP A 64 2.36 7.29 3.34
C ASP A 64 2.24 6.00 4.17
N GLY A 65 2.94 5.99 5.30
CA GLY A 65 2.99 4.86 6.21
C GLY A 65 1.80 4.82 7.16
N VAL A 66 1.09 3.69 7.16
CA VAL A 66 0.01 3.36 8.08
C VAL A 66 0.39 2.14 8.89
N GLU A 67 0.34 2.21 10.21
CA GLU A 67 0.50 1.06 11.10
C GLU A 67 -0.84 0.71 11.71
N LEU A 68 -1.23 -0.57 11.60
CA LEU A 68 -2.48 -1.09 12.14
C LEU A 68 -2.20 -2.05 13.29
N SER A 69 -2.87 -1.84 14.41
CA SER A 69 -2.91 -2.77 15.53
C SER A 69 -4.34 -3.14 15.86
N LEU A 70 -4.58 -4.42 16.14
CA LEU A 70 -5.89 -4.95 16.52
C LEU A 70 -5.78 -5.61 17.89
N ALA A 71 -6.78 -5.40 18.74
CA ALA A 71 -6.90 -6.16 19.97
C ALA A 71 -7.52 -7.52 19.71
N ASP A 72 -6.96 -8.53 20.37
CA ASP A 72 -7.51 -9.87 20.39
C ASP A 72 -8.69 -10.00 21.39
N ASP A 73 -9.25 -11.20 21.49
CA ASP A 73 -10.31 -11.53 22.46
C ASP A 73 -9.87 -11.38 23.93
N THR A 74 -8.56 -11.33 24.20
CA THR A 74 -8.00 -11.10 25.54
C THR A 74 -7.82 -9.62 25.86
N GLY A 75 -7.98 -8.75 24.86
CA GLY A 75 -7.82 -7.30 24.95
C GLY A 75 -6.38 -6.82 24.79
N GLU A 76 -5.45 -7.69 24.38
CA GLU A 76 -4.07 -7.35 24.07
C GLU A 76 -3.96 -6.79 22.65
N LEU A 77 -3.35 -5.62 22.50
CA LEU A 77 -3.11 -4.97 21.21
C LEU A 77 -1.96 -5.67 20.48
N MET A 78 -2.28 -6.36 19.39
CA MET A 78 -1.34 -6.97 18.48
C MET A 78 -1.09 -6.05 17.28
N SER A 79 0.17 -5.70 17.04
CA SER A 79 0.58 -4.97 15.84
C SER A 79 0.57 -5.90 14.63
N LEU A 80 -0.22 -5.57 13.60
CA LEU A 80 -0.23 -6.28 12.32
C LEU A 80 0.93 -5.87 11.42
N GLY A 81 1.53 -4.70 11.66
CA GLY A 81 2.69 -4.20 10.94
C GLY A 81 2.43 -2.87 10.24
N ARG A 82 3.36 -2.51 9.34
CA ARG A 82 3.34 -1.24 8.59
C ARG A 82 2.95 -1.47 7.14
N PHE A 83 2.00 -0.67 6.68
CA PHE A 83 1.44 -0.64 5.35
C PHE A 83 1.74 0.71 4.71
N GLU A 84 1.82 0.76 3.39
CA GLU A 84 1.99 1.98 2.59
C GLU A 84 0.74 2.21 1.75
N ILE A 85 0.18 3.41 1.80
CA ILE A 85 -1.00 3.77 0.99
C ILE A 85 -0.63 3.66 -0.49
N SER A 86 -1.35 2.81 -1.21
CA SER A 86 -1.11 2.57 -2.63
C SER A 86 -2.22 3.16 -3.50
N GLU A 87 -3.44 3.19 -3.01
CA GLU A 87 -4.61 3.66 -3.75
C GLU A 87 -5.60 4.37 -2.82
N ILE A 88 -6.14 5.49 -3.31
CA ILE A 88 -7.11 6.32 -2.60
C ILE A 88 -8.31 6.49 -3.54
N GLU A 89 -9.46 5.94 -3.14
CA GLU A 89 -10.71 6.10 -3.87
C GLU A 89 -11.66 7.02 -3.09
N TYR A 90 -12.32 7.93 -3.81
CA TYR A 90 -13.36 8.80 -3.25
C TYR A 90 -14.68 8.58 -3.97
N ARG A 91 -15.76 8.41 -3.20
CA ARG A 91 -17.11 8.24 -3.72
C ARG A 91 -17.96 9.46 -3.39
N TYR A 92 -18.71 9.93 -4.39
CA TYR A 92 -19.72 11.00 -4.29
C TYR A 92 -21.13 10.35 -4.32
N PRO A 93 -22.18 11.01 -3.78
CA PRO A 93 -22.93 10.62 -2.58
C PRO A 93 -23.43 9.16 -2.50
N PRO A 94 -23.31 8.50 -1.32
CA PRO A 94 -22.77 9.05 -0.06
C PRO A 94 -21.26 9.33 -0.12
N SER A 95 -20.79 10.34 0.62
CA SER A 95 -19.39 10.76 0.66
C SER A 95 -18.57 9.76 1.46
N VAL A 96 -17.80 8.93 0.77
CA VAL A 96 -17.00 7.85 1.37
C VAL A 96 -15.61 7.85 0.79
N VAL A 97 -14.62 7.76 1.67
CA VAL A 97 -13.20 7.60 1.33
C VAL A 97 -12.82 6.14 1.57
N VAL A 98 -12.19 5.53 0.58
CA VAL A 98 -11.63 4.18 0.67
C VAL A 98 -10.13 4.28 0.50
N LEU A 99 -9.39 3.96 1.55
CA LEU A 99 -7.93 3.94 1.56
C LEU A 99 -7.46 2.50 1.46
N LYS A 100 -6.66 2.18 0.45
CA LYS A 100 -6.00 0.89 0.31
C LYS A 100 -4.52 1.05 0.55
N ALA A 101 -3.97 0.19 1.40
CA ALA A 101 -2.56 0.17 1.71
C ALA A 101 -2.02 -1.27 1.69
N LEU A 102 -0.76 -1.40 1.29
CA LEU A 102 -0.08 -2.69 1.13
C LEU A 102 1.05 -2.82 2.14
N SER A 103 1.24 -4.03 2.69
CA SER A 103 2.26 -4.31 3.69
C SER A 103 3.67 -4.09 3.12
N THR A 104 4.50 -3.41 3.92
CA THR A 104 5.89 -3.04 3.57
C THR A 104 6.93 -4.08 4.02
N GLY A 105 6.49 -5.18 4.65
CA GLY A 105 7.39 -6.23 5.15
C GLY A 105 8.06 -7.03 4.03
N ILE A 106 9.35 -6.78 3.77
CA ILE A 106 10.29 -7.57 2.94
C ILE A 106 9.61 -8.43 1.85
N SER A 107 8.83 -7.82 0.96
CA SER A 107 8.61 -8.45 -0.33
C SER A 107 9.85 -8.15 -1.17
N LYS A 108 10.67 -9.19 -1.35
CA LYS A 108 11.94 -9.17 -2.08
C LYS A 108 11.72 -8.92 -3.58
N ALA A 109 11.02 -7.87 -3.99
CA ALA A 109 10.92 -7.51 -5.40
C ALA A 109 10.42 -6.10 -5.72
N ASN A 110 10.38 -5.10 -4.82
CA ASN A 110 10.20 -3.73 -5.31
C ASN A 110 11.54 -3.15 -5.80
N ARG A 111 12.06 -3.71 -6.91
CA ARG A 111 13.01 -2.96 -7.74
C ARG A 111 12.22 -1.77 -8.24
N THR A 112 12.37 -0.63 -7.59
CA THR A 112 12.08 0.66 -8.18
C THR A 112 12.78 0.68 -9.52
N ILE A 113 12.04 0.50 -10.61
CA ILE A 113 12.51 0.92 -11.92
C ILE A 113 12.42 2.45 -11.83
N LYS A 114 13.38 3.08 -11.16
CA LYS A 114 13.66 4.50 -11.39
C LYS A 114 14.05 4.53 -12.86
N ALA A 115 13.11 4.93 -13.71
CA ALA A 115 13.44 5.39 -15.04
C ALA A 115 14.35 6.60 -14.86
N ARG A 116 15.66 6.36 -14.73
CA ARG A 116 16.66 7.39 -14.91
C ARG A 116 16.59 7.72 -16.39
N TYR A 117 15.82 8.73 -16.74
CA TYR A 117 16.12 9.54 -17.91
C TYR A 117 17.54 10.09 -17.70
N ARG A 118 18.52 9.43 -18.31
CA ARG A 118 19.79 10.09 -18.58
C ARG A 118 19.53 10.97 -19.78
N HIS A 119 19.53 12.28 -19.57
CA HIS A 119 19.62 13.24 -20.65
C HIS A 119 20.85 12.88 -21.50
N CYS A 120 20.60 12.36 -22.71
CA CYS A 120 21.61 12.28 -23.74
C CYS A 120 21.89 13.70 -24.23
N VAL A 121 23.00 14.29 -23.81
CA VAL A 121 23.61 15.41 -24.53
C VAL A 121 24.75 14.82 -25.35
N GLY A 122 24.49 14.70 -26.65
CA GLY A 122 25.37 14.02 -27.58
C GLY A 122 26.64 14.78 -27.94
N PHE A 123 27.60 14.04 -28.49
CA PHE A 123 28.66 14.43 -29.44
C PHE A 123 29.50 13.15 -29.65
N HIS A 124 29.82 12.57 -30.80
CA HIS A 124 29.82 12.91 -32.23
C HIS A 124 29.87 11.53 -32.98
N PRO A 125 29.67 11.46 -34.32
CA PRO A 125 29.41 10.22 -35.03
C PRO A 125 30.70 9.44 -35.30
N PHE A 126 30.71 8.13 -35.11
CA PHE A 126 31.38 7.18 -36.01
C PHE A 126 31.06 5.73 -35.61
N SER A 127 30.75 4.93 -36.63
CA SER A 127 30.79 3.45 -36.66
C SER A 127 29.56 2.65 -36.19
N LEU A 128 28.67 2.43 -37.16
CA LEU A 128 28.16 1.13 -37.64
C LEU A 128 27.44 0.17 -36.66
N LEU A 129 26.10 0.18 -36.82
CA LEU A 129 25.20 -0.97 -37.02
C LEU A 129 25.38 -2.21 -36.12
N VAL A 130 24.51 -2.35 -35.11
CA VAL A 130 23.81 -3.62 -34.84
C VAL A 130 22.34 -3.32 -34.49
N SER A 131 21.45 -3.67 -35.42
CA SER A 131 20.01 -3.68 -35.24
C SER A 131 19.57 -4.95 -34.48
N ARG A 132 18.59 -4.78 -33.57
CA ARG A 132 17.41 -5.66 -33.29
C ARG A 132 17.65 -7.18 -33.27
N ALA A 133 17.17 -7.97 -32.31
CA ALA A 133 16.20 -7.83 -31.24
C ALA A 133 16.03 -9.22 -30.60
N VAL A 134 15.14 -9.30 -29.60
CA VAL A 134 14.26 -10.45 -29.30
C VAL A 134 14.84 -11.58 -28.45
N CYS A 135 14.29 -11.60 -27.23
CA CYS A 135 13.66 -12.73 -26.54
C CYS A 135 14.40 -14.05 -26.26
N ASP A 136 14.18 -14.39 -24.99
CA ASP A 136 13.75 -15.69 -24.50
C ASP A 136 14.77 -16.75 -24.11
N ASN A 137 14.55 -17.15 -22.88
CA ASN A 137 15.05 -18.30 -22.16
C ASN A 137 14.39 -19.55 -22.74
N PHE A 138 15.13 -20.41 -23.45
CA PHE A 138 14.66 -21.78 -23.67
C PHE A 138 15.81 -22.78 -23.86
N GLN A 139 15.68 -23.84 -23.06
CA GLN A 139 16.36 -25.14 -23.00
C GLN A 139 17.11 -25.68 -24.25
N ARG A 140 18.28 -26.30 -23.94
CA ARG A 140 18.73 -27.65 -24.35
C ARG A 140 19.42 -27.81 -25.72
N PHE A 141 20.63 -28.37 -25.68
CA PHE A 141 21.16 -29.52 -26.48
C PHE A 141 22.66 -29.40 -26.78
N ALA A 142 23.32 -30.55 -26.61
CA ALA A 142 24.55 -31.01 -27.26
C ALA A 142 25.88 -30.30 -26.91
N GLY A 143 26.78 -31.07 -26.30
CA GLY A 143 28.20 -30.74 -26.24
C GLY A 143 28.89 -30.91 -27.60
N CYS A 144 30.02 -30.22 -27.74
CA CYS A 144 31.13 -30.54 -28.63
C CYS A 144 32.33 -29.67 -28.18
N GLY A 145 33.50 -30.29 -28.00
CA GLY A 145 34.80 -29.62 -27.85
C GLY A 145 35.56 -30.02 -26.60
#